data_AF-A0A1C6UQY9-F1
#
_entry.id   AF-A0A1C6UQY9-F1
#
_cell.length_a   1.000
_cell.length_b   1.000
_cell.length_c   1.000
_cell.angle_alpha   90.00
_cell.angle_beta   90.00
_cell.angle_gamma   90.00
#
_symmetry.space_group_name_H-M   'P 1'
#
loop_
_entity.id
_entity.type
_entity.pdbx_description
1 polymer ?
#
loop_
_entity_poly.entity_id
_entity_poly.type
_entity_poly.pdbx_seq_one_letter_code
_entity_poly.pdbx_strand_id
1 'polypeptide(L)'
;MLLALGVLLTWSALGRGAATTAARLLALAGAGGFVLAGAYPADVNENNHFLAALLIFVLGNVGMIVAALARRSPVLGAVRAGSLALGLTGLVGTALFLAQVDLGIGVGGMERVAVFPLFAWTVVVAVRVLRAGRRERGAVATR
;
A
#
# COMPACT_ATOMS: atom_id res chain seq x y z
N MET A 1 7.60 0.35 -10.33
CA MET A 1 8.19 -0.98 -10.62
C MET A 1 8.54 -1.77 -9.36
N LEU A 2 9.45 -1.30 -8.51
CA LEU A 2 9.92 -2.05 -7.34
C LEU A 2 8.82 -2.44 -6.35
N LEU A 3 7.84 -1.57 -6.13
CA LEU A 3 6.73 -1.86 -5.20
C LEU A 3 5.85 -3.02 -5.72
N ALA A 4 5.56 -3.05 -7.02
CA ALA A 4 4.80 -4.12 -7.64
C ALA A 4 5.56 -5.46 -7.55
N LEU A 5 6.86 -5.44 -7.88
CA LEU A 5 7.73 -6.61 -7.72
C LEU A 5 7.79 -7.08 -6.26
N GLY A 6 7.90 -6.17 -5.31
CA GLY A 6 7.90 -6.51 -3.88
C GLY A 6 6.60 -7.19 -3.43
N VAL A 7 5.44 -6.71 -3.89
CA VAL A 7 4.14 -7.35 -3.62
C VAL A 7 4.09 -8.75 -4.21
N LEU A 8 4.56 -8.94 -5.45
CA LEU A 8 4.59 -10.24 -6.11
C LEU A 8 5.55 -11.24 -5.43
N LEU A 9 6.74 -10.78 -5.06
CA LEU A 9 7.76 -11.61 -4.41
C LEU A 9 7.38 -12.02 -2.98
N THR A 10 6.62 -11.17 -2.28
CA THR A 10 6.15 -11.45 -0.92
C THR A 10 4.76 -12.09 -0.87
N TRP A 11 4.19 -12.43 -2.04
CA TRP A 11 2.81 -12.89 -2.17
C TRP A 11 2.49 -14.08 -1.27
N SER A 12 3.32 -15.11 -1.25
CA SER A 12 3.10 -16.31 -0.42
C SER A 12 3.26 -16.04 1.08
N ALA A 13 4.16 -15.12 1.46
CA ALA A 13 4.51 -14.83 2.85
C ALA A 13 3.36 -14.20 3.66
N LEU A 14 2.41 -13.54 2.98
CA LEU A 14 1.30 -12.87 3.65
C LEU A 14 0.18 -13.85 4.11
N GLY A 15 0.29 -15.16 3.84
CA GLY A 15 -0.68 -16.17 4.27
C GLY A 15 -1.83 -16.45 3.29
N ARG A 16 -3.01 -16.81 3.79
CA ARG A 16 -4.21 -17.13 2.98
C ARG A 16 -5.46 -16.41 3.50
N GLY A 17 -6.54 -16.45 2.72
CA GLY A 17 -7.87 -15.91 3.08
C GLY A 17 -8.30 -14.72 2.22
N ALA A 18 -9.62 -14.51 2.13
CA ALA A 18 -10.21 -13.50 1.23
C ALA A 18 -9.69 -12.08 1.49
N ALA A 19 -9.65 -11.64 2.75
CA ALA A 19 -9.12 -10.31 3.12
C ALA A 19 -7.64 -10.15 2.75
N THR A 20 -6.83 -11.20 2.96
CA THR A 20 -5.42 -11.20 2.57
C THR A 20 -5.27 -11.08 1.04
N THR A 21 -6.04 -11.86 0.29
CA THR A 21 -6.02 -11.82 -1.18
C THR A 21 -6.47 -10.46 -1.71
N ALA A 22 -7.56 -9.92 -1.17
CA ALA A 22 -8.07 -8.60 -1.55
C ALA A 22 -7.04 -7.51 -1.25
N ALA A 23 -6.42 -7.51 -0.06
CA ALA A 23 -5.37 -6.56 0.30
C ALA A 23 -4.18 -6.62 -0.68
N ARG A 24 -3.77 -7.83 -1.11
CA ARG A 24 -2.69 -8.00 -2.10
C ARG A 24 -3.05 -7.46 -3.47
N LEU A 25 -4.25 -7.79 -3.96
CA LEU A 25 -4.72 -7.35 -5.27
C LEU A 25 -4.84 -5.81 -5.30
N LEU A 26 -5.39 -5.22 -4.23
CA LEU A 26 -5.50 -3.77 -4.09
C LEU A 26 -4.12 -3.09 -3.98
N ALA A 27 -3.20 -3.65 -3.18
CA ALA A 27 -1.84 -3.16 -3.10
C ALA A 27 -1.10 -3.28 -4.45
N LEU A 28 -1.29 -4.38 -5.17
CA LEU A 28 -0.73 -4.59 -6.51
C LEU A 28 -1.31 -3.60 -7.52
N ALA A 29 -2.61 -3.32 -7.46
CA ALA A 29 -3.25 -2.32 -8.31
C ALA A 29 -2.69 -0.91 -8.03
N GLY A 30 -2.56 -0.51 -6.76
CA GLY A 30 -1.90 0.74 -6.39
C GLY A 30 -0.44 0.80 -6.83
N ALA A 31 0.29 -0.31 -6.73
CA ALA A 31 1.65 -0.44 -7.24
C ALA A 31 1.73 -0.27 -8.77
N GLY A 32 0.75 -0.83 -9.49
CA GLY A 32 0.56 -0.67 -10.93
C GLY A 32 0.25 0.79 -11.31
N GLY A 33 -0.49 1.50 -10.46
CA GLY A 33 -0.69 2.94 -10.61
C GLY A 33 0.62 3.72 -10.70
N PHE A 34 1.62 3.44 -9.87
CA PHE A 34 2.95 4.08 -10.00
C PHE A 34 3.66 3.75 -11.31
N VAL A 35 3.46 2.54 -11.85
CA VAL A 35 4.01 2.15 -13.16
C VAL A 35 3.35 2.98 -14.26
N LEU A 36 2.02 3.08 -14.23
CA LEU A 36 1.26 3.84 -15.21
C LEU A 36 1.55 5.34 -15.12
N ALA A 37 1.65 5.92 -13.92
CA ALA A 37 1.97 7.34 -13.74
C ALA A 37 3.37 7.69 -14.28
N GLY A 38 4.33 6.77 -14.19
CA GLY A 38 5.65 6.93 -14.81
C GLY A 38 5.65 6.74 -16.32
N ALA A 39 4.77 5.88 -16.85
CA ALA A 39 4.63 5.65 -18.28
C ALA A 39 3.82 6.76 -18.99
N TYR A 40 2.92 7.41 -18.26
CA TYR A 40 2.08 8.51 -18.72
C TYR A 40 2.29 9.74 -17.80
N PRO A 41 3.33 10.53 -18.06
CA PRO A 41 3.53 11.80 -17.36
C PRO A 41 2.33 12.74 -17.56
N ALA A 42 2.01 13.54 -16.54
CA ALA A 42 0.81 14.39 -16.53
C ALA A 42 0.81 15.43 -17.67
N ASP A 43 1.98 15.93 -18.06
CA ASP A 43 2.21 16.88 -19.14
C ASP A 43 2.09 16.26 -20.55
N VAL A 44 2.10 14.92 -20.64
CA VAL A 44 1.98 14.19 -21.92
C VAL A 44 0.58 13.59 -22.08
N ASN A 45 0.05 12.95 -21.06
CA ASN A 45 -1.28 12.33 -21.09
C ASN A 45 -1.95 12.39 -19.72
N GLU A 46 -2.63 13.51 -19.46
CA GLU A 46 -3.28 13.81 -18.20
C GLU A 46 -4.36 12.77 -17.82
N ASN A 47 -5.17 12.31 -18.78
CA ASN A 47 -6.24 11.33 -18.51
C ASN A 47 -5.68 10.01 -17.97
N ASN A 48 -4.63 9.48 -18.59
CA ASN A 48 -3.99 8.24 -18.13
C ASN A 48 -3.22 8.45 -16.83
N HIS A 49 -2.62 9.62 -16.64
CA HIS A 49 -1.98 10.00 -15.39
C HIS A 49 -3.00 10.06 -14.24
N PHE A 50 -4.17 10.66 -14.47
CA PHE A 50 -5.25 10.74 -13.50
C PHE A 50 -5.79 9.36 -13.14
N LEU A 51 -6.00 8.48 -14.13
CA LEU A 51 -6.36 7.08 -13.87
C LEU A 51 -5.29 6.38 -13.02
N ALA A 52 -4.02 6.59 -13.33
CA ALA A 52 -2.91 6.05 -12.55
C ALA A 52 -2.92 6.55 -11.10
N ALA A 53 -3.17 7.85 -10.89
CA ALA A 53 -3.31 8.46 -9.58
C ALA A 53 -4.48 7.86 -8.79
N LEU A 54 -5.64 7.61 -9.42
CA LEU A 54 -6.78 6.96 -8.77
C LEU A 54 -6.44 5.55 -8.25
N LEU A 55 -5.68 4.77 -9.03
CA LEU A 55 -5.22 3.45 -8.56
C LEU A 55 -4.35 3.57 -7.31
N ILE A 56 -3.43 4.53 -7.26
CA ILE A 56 -2.57 4.76 -6.10
C ILE A 56 -3.39 5.24 -4.91
N PHE A 57 -4.17 6.31 -5.10
CA PHE A 57 -4.82 7.08 -4.03
C PHE A 57 -6.03 6.35 -3.44
N VAL A 58 -6.74 5.59 -4.25
CA VAL A 58 -7.93 4.87 -3.81
C VAL A 58 -7.58 3.43 -3.51
N LEU A 59 -7.14 2.66 -4.52
CA LEU A 59 -6.96 1.22 -4.35
C LEU A 59 -5.80 0.90 -3.39
N GLY A 60 -4.70 1.65 -3.46
CA GLY A 60 -3.59 1.50 -2.51
C GLY A 60 -4.02 1.73 -1.06
N ASN A 61 -4.76 2.81 -0.79
CA ASN A 61 -5.22 3.15 0.56
C ASN A 61 -6.32 2.22 1.07
N VAL A 62 -7.28 1.85 0.22
CA VAL A 62 -8.29 0.83 0.53
C VAL A 62 -7.62 -0.52 0.80
N GLY A 63 -6.56 -0.88 0.06
CA GLY A 63 -5.78 -2.09 0.28
C GLY A 63 -5.21 -2.18 1.70
N MET A 64 -4.74 -1.06 2.26
CA MET A 64 -4.27 -1.00 3.64
C MET A 64 -5.39 -1.19 4.66
N ILE A 65 -6.56 -0.58 4.42
CA ILE A 65 -7.75 -0.78 5.28
C ILE A 65 -8.19 -2.25 5.24
N VAL A 66 -8.26 -2.85 4.05
CA VAL A 66 -8.59 -4.27 3.88
C VAL A 66 -7.54 -5.18 4.52
N ALA A 67 -6.26 -4.80 4.49
CA ALA A 67 -5.20 -5.54 5.19
C ALA A 67 -5.44 -5.61 6.71
N ALA A 68 -6.10 -4.61 7.30
CA ALA A 68 -6.50 -4.65 8.70
C ALA A 68 -7.57 -5.73 9.01
N LEU A 69 -8.27 -6.24 8.00
CA LEU A 69 -9.24 -7.33 8.14
C LEU A 69 -8.59 -8.72 8.06
N ALA A 70 -7.34 -8.81 7.60
CA ALA A 70 -6.59 -10.06 7.44
C ALA A 70 -6.05 -10.63 8.77
N ARG A 71 -6.93 -10.84 9.76
CA ARG A 71 -6.57 -11.24 11.14
C ARG A 71 -5.76 -12.55 11.23
N ARG A 72 -6.00 -13.49 10.31
CA ARG A 72 -5.31 -14.78 10.23
C ARG A 72 -3.99 -14.73 9.46
N SER A 73 -3.65 -13.58 8.87
CA SER A 73 -2.36 -13.41 8.20
C SER A 73 -1.24 -13.33 9.24
N PRO A 74 -0.16 -14.11 9.11
CA PRO A 74 0.98 -14.06 10.03
C PRO A 74 1.70 -12.70 10.01
N VAL A 75 1.59 -11.98 8.89
CA VAL A 75 2.23 -10.67 8.70
C VAL A 75 1.23 -9.54 8.92
N LEU A 76 0.11 -9.53 8.16
CA LEU A 76 -0.84 -8.41 8.14
C LEU A 76 -1.61 -8.28 9.45
N GLY A 77 -1.92 -9.40 10.11
CA GLY A 77 -2.61 -9.40 11.40
C GLY A 77 -1.83 -8.63 12.48
N ALA A 78 -0.50 -8.72 12.44
CA ALA A 78 0.36 -8.08 13.42
C ALA A 78 0.62 -6.59 13.16
N VAL A 79 0.23 -6.07 11.99
CA VAL A 79 0.32 -4.63 11.63
C VAL A 79 -1.06 -4.00 11.44
N ARG A 80 -2.13 -4.70 11.84
CA ARG A 80 -3.53 -4.33 11.62
C ARG A 80 -3.84 -2.86 11.95
N ALA A 81 -3.50 -2.41 13.16
CA ALA A 81 -3.80 -1.06 13.61
C ALA A 81 -3.05 -0.01 12.77
N GLY A 82 -1.78 -0.27 12.45
CA GLY A 82 -0.98 0.58 11.57
C GLY A 82 -1.53 0.63 10.14
N SER A 83 -1.94 -0.52 9.58
CA SER A 83 -2.56 -0.57 8.26
C SER A 83 -3.85 0.24 8.19
N LEU A 84 -4.70 0.14 9.22
CA LEU A 84 -5.94 0.91 9.30
C LEU A 84 -5.65 2.42 9.41
N ALA A 85 -4.76 2.81 10.32
CA ALA A 85 -4.41 4.21 10.52
C ALA A 85 -3.81 4.85 9.25
N LEU A 86 -2.86 4.17 8.61
CA LEU A 86 -2.23 4.64 7.37
C LEU A 86 -3.23 4.68 6.21
N GLY A 87 -4.07 3.67 6.06
CA GLY A 87 -5.11 3.66 5.03
C GLY A 87 -6.15 4.77 5.18
N LEU A 88 -6.60 5.03 6.41
CA LEU A 88 -7.50 6.15 6.69
C LEU A 88 -6.81 7.50 6.47
N THR A 89 -5.57 7.65 6.91
CA THR A 89 -4.77 8.87 6.67
C THR A 89 -4.65 9.15 5.18
N GLY A 90 -4.33 8.13 4.38
CA GLY A 90 -4.23 8.25 2.95
C GLY A 90 -5.57 8.57 2.28
N LEU A 91 -6.68 7.95 2.69
CA LEU A 91 -8.00 8.30 2.16
C LEU A 91 -8.45 9.72 2.52
N VAL A 92 -8.12 10.20 3.72
CA VAL A 92 -8.36 11.60 4.10
C VAL A 92 -7.53 12.53 3.21
N GLY A 93 -6.24 12.23 3.01
CA GLY A 93 -5.39 12.97 2.07
C GLY A 93 -5.97 12.98 0.65
N THR A 94 -6.44 11.83 0.16
CA THR A 94 -7.11 11.70 -1.14
C THR A 94 -8.35 12.59 -1.23
N ALA A 95 -9.21 12.57 -0.22
CA ALA A 95 -10.43 13.37 -0.20
C ALA A 95 -10.11 14.88 -0.20
N LEU A 96 -9.15 15.31 0.63
CA LEU A 96 -8.70 16.70 0.69
C LEU A 96 -8.08 17.17 -0.62
N PHE A 97 -7.21 16.34 -1.23
CA PHE A 97 -6.61 16.63 -2.52
C PHE A 97 -7.67 16.76 -3.62
N LEU A 98 -8.59 15.81 -3.73
CA LEU A 98 -9.65 15.86 -4.75
C LEU A 98 -10.60 17.04 -4.54
N ALA A 99 -10.88 17.40 -3.29
CA ALA A 99 -11.69 18.57 -2.95
C ALA A 99 -10.92 19.90 -3.07
N GLN A 100 -9.63 19.87 -3.40
CA GLN A 100 -8.73 21.04 -3.44
C GLN A 100 -8.73 21.83 -2.12
N VAL A 101 -8.90 21.12 -0.99
CA VAL A 101 -8.90 21.72 0.36
C VAL A 101 -7.47 21.72 0.89
N ASP A 102 -6.96 22.90 1.24
CA ASP A 102 -5.67 23.06 1.87
C ASP A 102 -5.80 23.22 3.39
N LEU A 103 -5.06 22.42 4.15
CA LEU A 103 -4.95 22.51 5.61
C LEU A 103 -3.75 23.35 6.09
N GLY A 104 -3.13 24.13 5.21
CA GLY A 104 -1.98 24.98 5.48
C GLY A 104 -0.63 24.40 5.04
N ILE A 105 -0.63 23.34 4.23
CA ILE A 105 0.59 22.73 3.67
C ILE A 105 0.56 22.64 2.13
N GLY A 106 -0.41 23.29 1.51
CA GLY A 106 -0.67 23.28 0.07
C GLY A 106 -1.48 22.07 -0.39
N VAL A 107 -2.15 22.22 -1.53
CA VAL A 107 -2.82 21.10 -2.24
C VAL A 107 -1.83 19.98 -2.56
N GLY A 108 -0.61 20.32 -2.99
CA GLY A 108 0.48 19.35 -3.18
C GLY A 108 0.93 18.67 -1.88
N GLY A 109 0.69 19.30 -0.73
CA GLY A 109 0.85 18.65 0.58
C GLY A 109 -0.20 17.57 0.82
N MET A 110 -1.46 17.81 0.46
CA MET A 110 -2.54 16.81 0.56
C MET A 110 -2.29 15.61 -0.35
N GLU A 111 -1.74 15.85 -1.54
CA GLU A 111 -1.28 14.79 -2.45
C GLU A 111 -0.26 13.86 -1.76
N ARG A 112 0.73 14.44 -1.06
CA ARG A 112 1.73 13.67 -0.31
C ARG A 112 1.11 12.88 0.83
N VAL A 113 0.12 13.45 1.52
CA VAL A 113 -0.66 12.74 2.56
C VAL A 113 -1.43 11.57 1.96
N ALA A 114 -1.92 11.68 0.71
CA ALA A 114 -2.58 10.57 0.01
C ALA A 114 -1.61 9.43 -0.37
N VAL A 115 -0.35 9.75 -0.66
CA VAL A 115 0.64 8.81 -1.22
C VAL A 115 1.55 8.18 -0.17
N PHE A 116 2.15 8.98 0.71
CA PHE A 116 3.19 8.53 1.64
C PHE A 116 2.77 7.44 2.63
N PRO A 117 1.50 7.36 3.09
CA PRO A 117 1.06 6.26 3.93
C PRO A 117 1.28 4.89 3.30
N LEU A 118 1.11 4.76 1.98
CA LEU A 118 1.36 3.50 1.25
C LEU A 118 2.85 3.12 1.29
N PHE A 119 3.76 4.08 1.13
CA PHE A 119 5.19 3.81 1.25
C PHE A 119 5.59 3.43 2.67
N ALA A 120 5.11 4.15 3.68
CA ALA A 120 5.35 3.81 5.08
C ALA A 120 4.85 2.40 5.40
N TRP A 121 3.65 2.05 4.91
CA TRP A 121 3.06 0.74 5.10
C TRP A 121 3.88 -0.38 4.44
N THR A 122 4.32 -0.20 3.19
CA THR A 122 5.13 -1.21 2.50
C THR A 122 6.46 -1.48 3.20
N VAL A 123 7.12 -0.44 3.74
CA VAL A 123 8.33 -0.61 4.57
C VAL A 123 8.03 -1.44 5.81
N VAL A 124 6.97 -1.13 6.53
CA VAL A 124 6.57 -1.87 7.74
C VAL A 124 6.27 -3.33 7.42
N VAL A 125 5.50 -3.60 6.36
CA VAL A 125 5.19 -4.96 5.92
C VAL A 125 6.46 -5.71 5.50
N ALA A 126 7.35 -5.08 4.73
CA ALA A 126 8.61 -5.69 4.31
C ALA A 126 9.48 -6.10 5.51
N VAL A 127 9.63 -5.22 6.51
CA VAL A 127 10.35 -5.54 7.76
C VAL A 127 9.71 -6.73 8.48
N ARG A 128 8.38 -6.82 8.52
CA ARG A 128 7.69 -7.97 9.13
C ARG A 128 7.89 -9.27 8.37
N VAL A 129 7.85 -9.24 7.03
CA VAL A 129 8.15 -10.41 6.19
C VAL A 129 9.58 -10.90 6.44
N LEU A 130 10.56 -10.00 6.45
CA LEU A 130 11.96 -10.33 6.73
C LEU A 130 12.14 -10.94 8.13
N ARG A 131 11.47 -10.40 9.15
CA ARG A 131 11.50 -10.94 10.52
C ARG A 131 10.86 -12.31 10.62
N ALA A 132 9.76 -12.55 9.91
CA ALA A 132 9.10 -13.87 9.88
C ALA A 132 10.02 -14.93 9.26
N GLY A 133 10.62 -14.64 8.10
CA GLY A 133 11.55 -15.58 7.44
C GLY A 133 12.80 -15.90 8.25
N ARG A 134 13.33 -14.94 9.03
CA ARG A 134 14.47 -15.18 9.94
C ARG A 134 14.12 -16.14 11.08
N ARG A 135 12.90 -16.05 11.63
CA ARG A 135 12.43 -16.94 12.71
C ARG A 135 12.30 -18.38 12.23
N GLU A 136 11.77 -18.58 11.03
CA GLU A 136 11.64 -19.90 10.42
C GLU A 136 13.02 -20.56 10.19
N ARG A 137 13.98 -19.81 9.65
CA ARG A 137 15.35 -20.32 9.44
C ARG A 137 16.06 -20.69 10.75
N GLY A 138 15.91 -19.87 11.80
CA GLY A 138 16.48 -20.15 13.11
C GLY A 138 15.91 -21.42 13.76
N ALA A 139 14.61 -21.66 13.60
CA ALA A 139 13.95 -22.86 14.12
C ALA A 139 14.38 -24.16 13.41
N VAL A 140 14.76 -24.07 12.12
CA VAL A 140 15.32 -25.21 11.36
C VAL A 140 16.75 -25.52 11.80
N ALA A 141 17.57 -24.51 12.09
CA ALA A 141 18.97 -24.71 12.51
C ALA A 141 19.12 -25.29 13.93
N THR A 142 18.08 -25.22 14.76
CA THR A 142 18.06 -25.80 16.12
C THR A 142 17.45 -27.21 16.20
N ARG A 143 17.04 -27.79 15.06
CA ARG A 143 16.56 -29.17 14.94
C ARG A 143 17.63 -30.06 14.34
#